data_AF-A0A8T5R3I7-F1
#
_entry.id   AF-A0A8T5R3I7-F1
#
_cell.length_a   1.000
_cell.length_b   1.000
_cell.length_c   1.000
_cell.angle_alpha   90.00
_cell.angle_beta   90.00
_cell.angle_gamma   90.00
#
_symmetry.space_group_name_H-M   'P 1'
#
loop_
_entity.id
_entity.type
_entity.pdbx_description
1 polymer ?
#
loop_
_entity_poly.entity_id
_entity_poly.type
_entity_poly.pdbx_seq_one_letter_code
_entity_poly.pdbx_strand_id
1 'polypeptide(L)' 'MTFENLGPLLEEARTTALCNICNNYIYKRVYYDENSKNKQKVVFVCKNCLKNNKK' A
#
# COMPACT_ATOMS: atom_id res chain seq x y z
N MET A 1 -2.22 -9.23 6.90
CA MET A 1 -1.69 -9.19 5.51
C MET A 1 -0.33 -8.53 5.56
N THR A 2 0.73 -9.34 5.55
CA THR A 2 2.11 -8.87 5.54
C THR A 2 2.53 -8.62 4.09
N PHE A 3 3.03 -7.41 3.82
CA PHE A 3 3.50 -6.97 2.49
C PHE A 3 4.79 -7.68 2.03
N GLU A 4 5.25 -8.64 2.82
CA GLU A 4 6.56 -9.30 2.73
C GLU A 4 6.65 -10.27 1.55
N ASN A 5 5.51 -10.70 1.00
CA ASN A 5 5.44 -11.55 -0.19
C ASN A 5 5.28 -10.76 -1.50
N LEU A 6 5.26 -9.41 -1.43
CA LEU A 6 5.20 -8.56 -2.62
C LEU A 6 6.61 -8.22 -3.08
N GLY A 7 6.82 -8.21 -4.40
CA GLY A 7 8.09 -7.83 -5.02
C GLY A 7 8.39 -6.32 -4.87
N PRO A 8 9.33 -5.78 -5.67
CA PRO A 8 9.71 -4.38 -5.58
C PRO A 8 8.51 -3.44 -5.78
N LEU A 9 8.53 -2.31 -5.06
CA LEU A 9 7.58 -1.22 -5.27
C LEU A 9 7.86 -0.58 -6.63
N LEU A 10 6.87 -0.59 -7.51
CA LEU A 10 6.94 -0.03 -8.86
C LEU A 10 6.46 1.42 -8.88
N GLU A 11 5.38 1.72 -8.17
CA GLU A 11 4.77 3.05 -8.16
C GLU A 11 4.20 3.38 -6.78
N GLU A 12 4.30 4.65 -6.37
CA GLU A 12 3.58 5.20 -5.23
C GLU A 12 2.93 6.53 -5.60
N ALA A 13 1.63 6.64 -5.33
CA ALA A 13 0.87 7.87 -5.56
C ALA A 13 0.00 8.20 -4.33
N ARG A 14 -0.06 9.48 -3.97
CA ARG A 14 -1.00 9.98 -2.95
C ARG A 14 -2.41 10.01 -3.54
N THR A 15 -3.38 9.41 -2.87
CA THR A 15 -4.78 9.50 -3.28
C THR A 15 -5.45 10.70 -2.61
N THR A 16 -6.63 11.08 -3.12
CA THR A 16 -7.50 12.09 -2.48
C THR A 16 -8.26 11.53 -1.28
N ALA A 17 -8.20 10.21 -1.05
CA ALA A 17 -8.90 9.56 0.04
C ALA A 17 -8.15 9.71 1.37
N LEU A 18 -8.90 9.94 2.44
CA LEU A 18 -8.39 9.99 3.80
C LEU A 18 -8.68 8.68 4.53
N CYS A 19 -7.78 8.31 5.44
CA CYS A 19 -7.94 7.16 6.29
C CYS A 19 -8.93 7.46 7.41
N ASN A 20 -10.00 6.68 7.52
CA ASN A 20 -11.04 6.87 8.54
C ASN A 20 -10.55 6.71 9.99
N ILE A 21 -9.37 6.12 10.21
CA ILE A 21 -8.83 5.88 11.56
C ILE A 21 -8.03 7.08 12.07
N CYS A 22 -7.22 7.70 11.20
CA CYS A 22 -6.28 8.75 11.62
C CYS A 22 -6.33 10.02 10.77
N ASN A 23 -7.35 10.17 9.92
CA ASN A 23 -7.59 11.31 9.02
C ASN A 23 -6.37 11.73 8.18
N ASN A 24 -5.48 10.79 7.88
CA ASN A 24 -4.31 11.01 7.03
C ASN A 24 -4.54 10.49 5.61
N TYR A 25 -3.78 11.03 4.65
CA TYR A 25 -3.83 10.61 3.25
C TYR A 25 -3.53 9.11 3.07
N ILE A 26 -4.35 8.46 2.24
CA ILE A 26 -4.11 7.11 1.75
C ILE A 26 -3.16 7.19 0.55
N TYR A 27 -2.24 6.23 0.48
CA TYR A 27 -1.31 6.09 -0.64
C TYR A 27 -1.68 4.83 -1.42
N LYS A 28 -1.75 4.97 -2.74
CA LYS A 28 -1.79 3.85 -3.67
C LYS A 28 -0.36 3.42 -3.93
N ARG A 29 -0.05 2.16 -3.64
CA ARG A 29 1.24 1.54 -3.91
C ARG A 29 1.04 0.40 -4.89
N VAL A 30 1.83 0.37 -5.95
CA VAL A 30 1.83 -0.71 -6.93
C VAL A 30 3.12 -1.49 -6.74
N TYR A 31 2.99 -2.77 -6.45
CA TYR A 31 4.10 -3.69 -6.26
C TYR A 31 4.17 -4.66 -7.43
N TYR A 32 5.37 -5.14 -7.76
CA TYR A 32 5.51 -6.28 -8.64
C TYR A 32 4.99 -7.54 -7.95
N ASP A 33 4.16 -8.31 -8.63
CA ASP A 33 3.61 -9.56 -8.11
C ASP A 33 3.56 -10.59 -9.23
N GLU A 34 4.51 -11.52 -9.21
CA GLU A 34 4.68 -12.53 -10.28
C GLU A 34 3.46 -13.43 -10.46
N ASN A 35 2.68 -13.62 -9.39
CA ASN A 35 1.48 -14.46 -9.38
C ASN A 35 0.23 -13.75 -9.93
N SER A 36 0.29 -12.45 -10.18
CA SER A 36 -0.84 -11.68 -10.71
C SER A 36 -0.84 -11.63 -12.24
N LYS A 37 -2.03 -11.61 -12.84
CA LYS A 37 -2.23 -11.56 -14.30
C LYS A 37 -1.50 -10.40 -14.99
N ASN A 38 -1.35 -9.27 -14.31
CA ASN A 38 -0.70 -8.07 -14.83
C ASN A 38 0.73 -7.88 -14.27
N LYS A 39 1.27 -8.88 -13.56
CA LYS A 39 2.53 -8.79 -12.80
C LYS A 39 2.60 -7.62 -11.81
N GLN A 40 1.43 -7.13 -11.38
CA GLN A 40 1.27 -5.95 -10.54
C GLN A 40 0.18 -6.18 -9.50
N LYS A 41 0.47 -5.78 -8.26
CA LYS A 41 -0.49 -5.72 -7.16
C LYS A 41 -0.65 -4.29 -6.69
N VAL A 42 -1.87 -3.77 -6.76
CA VAL A 42 -2.22 -2.47 -6.20
C VAL A 42 -2.66 -2.64 -4.75
N VAL A 43 -2.08 -1.85 -3.84
CA VAL A 43 -2.44 -1.82 -2.43
C VAL A 43 -2.66 -0.38 -1.98
N PHE A 44 -3.74 -0.15 -1.25
CA PHE A 44 -4.06 1.14 -0.64
C PHE A 44 -3.65 1.09 0.82
N VAL A 45 -2.76 1.98 1.23
CA VAL A 45 -2.21 2.00 2.59
C VAL A 45 -2.23 3.39 3.17
N CYS A 46 -2.64 3.49 4.44
CA CYS A 46 -2.33 4.66 5.24
C CYS A 46 -0.97 4.46 5.91
N LYS A 47 0.04 5.24 5.51
CA LYS A 47 1.40 5.13 6.07
C LYS A 47 1.45 5.32 7.59
N ASN A 48 0.57 6.16 8.13
CA ASN A 48 0.52 6.43 9.57
C ASN A 48 0.00 5.22 10.36
N CYS A 49 -1.13 4.63 9.93
CA CYS A 49 -1.64 3.39 10.52
C CYS A 49 -0.67 2.23 10.34
N LEU A 50 0.01 2.15 9.19
CA LEU A 50 1.00 1.10 8.92
C LEU A 50 2.20 1.19 9.87
N LYS A 51 2.68 2.40 10.18
CA LYS A 51 3.76 2.62 11.16
C LYS A 51 3.30 2.30 12.59
N ASN A 52 2.08 2.67 12.95
CA ASN A 52 1.54 2.41 14.30
C ASN A 52 1.15 0.94 14.55
N ASN A 53 0.92 0.14 13.50
CA ASN A 53 0.64 -1.31 13.65
C ASN A 53 1.90 -2.17 13.82
N LYS A 54 3.10 -1.61 13.66
CA LYS A 54 4.38 -2.34 13.84
C LYS A 54 4.98 -2.18 15.24
N LYS A 55 4.20 -1.69 16.20
CA LYS A 55 4.61 -1.46 17.59
C LYS A 55 3.86 -2.41 18.51
#